data_AF-A0A9D8N3D2-F1
#
_entry.id   AF-A0A9D8N3D2-F1
#
_cell.length_a   1.000
_cell.length_b   1.000
_cell.length_c   1.000
_cell.angle_alpha   90.00
_cell.angle_beta   90.00
_cell.angle_gamma   90.00
#
_symmetry.space_group_name_H-M   'P 1'
#
loop_
_entity.id
_entity.type
_entity.pdbx_description
1 polymer ?
#
loop_
_entity_poly.entity_id
_entity_poly.type
_entity_poly.pdbx_seq_one_letter_code
_entity_poly.pdbx_strand_id
1 'polypeptide(L)'
;MLTLKLITEQTERVIAGLEKKHFDGARQAIDEVIAVDKARRQAQTELDQNLSNAKKLAAEIGMLMKQGKREEAEAVKAKVATLKETSKELENKKESAEQELTHLLCQIPNIPYDEVPEGTCAECNWVVKSNLKECVLGKDTVGNWDANPVVETAKLPHWELAKKYNLIDFDLGVKISGAGFPVYRGKGARLQRALIDFFLDEAQKSGYEEIMPPTVVNAASGYGTG
;
A
#
# COMPACT_ATOMS: atom_id res chain seq x y z
N MET A 1 -1.38 -3.72 -1.96
CA MET A 1 -2.81 -3.61 -2.30
C MET A 1 -3.44 -4.99 -2.38
N LEU A 2 -4.73 -5.12 -2.05
CA LEU A 2 -5.46 -6.38 -2.25
C LEU A 2 -5.62 -6.66 -3.75
N THR A 3 -5.54 -7.94 -4.13
CA THR A 3 -5.74 -8.33 -5.53
C THR A 3 -7.23 -8.28 -5.89
N LEU A 4 -7.55 -7.86 -7.12
CA LEU A 4 -8.93 -7.90 -7.63
C LEU A 4 -9.55 -9.31 -7.52
N LYS A 5 -8.76 -10.35 -7.78
CA LYS A 5 -9.20 -11.75 -7.67
C LYS A 5 -9.74 -12.05 -6.27
N LEU A 6 -8.98 -11.69 -5.23
CA LEU A 6 -9.41 -11.85 -3.83
C LEU A 6 -10.70 -11.08 -3.54
N ILE A 7 -10.79 -9.83 -4.01
CA ILE A 7 -11.96 -8.96 -3.79
C ILE A 7 -13.21 -9.56 -4.47
N THR A 8 -13.08 -10.12 -5.68
CA THR A 8 -14.22 -10.66 -6.42
C THR A 8 -14.61 -12.08 -6.02
N GLU A 9 -13.64 -12.93 -5.66
CA GLU A 9 -13.90 -14.33 -5.29
C GLU A 9 -14.23 -14.50 -3.81
N GLN A 10 -13.78 -13.58 -2.95
CA GLN A 10 -13.94 -13.64 -1.50
C GLN A 10 -14.44 -12.31 -0.93
N THR A 11 -15.38 -11.66 -1.62
CA THR A 11 -15.91 -10.33 -1.27
C THR A 11 -16.32 -10.22 0.21
N GLU A 12 -17.13 -11.16 0.70
CA GLU A 12 -17.60 -11.15 2.10
C GLU A 12 -16.45 -11.28 3.10
N ARG A 13 -15.44 -12.10 2.79
CA ARG A 13 -14.26 -12.25 3.65
C ARG A 13 -13.45 -10.96 3.70
N VAL A 14 -13.29 -10.29 2.56
CA VAL A 14 -12.57 -9.02 2.49
C VAL A 14 -13.30 -7.97 3.32
N ILE A 15 -14.62 -7.85 3.16
CA ILE A 15 -15.44 -6.90 3.91
C ILE A 15 -15.36 -7.18 5.41
N ALA A 16 -15.54 -8.43 5.85
CA ALA A 16 -15.41 -8.79 7.25
C ALA A 16 -14.01 -8.49 7.82
N GLY A 17 -12.94 -8.71 7.03
CA GLY A 17 -11.58 -8.37 7.43
C GLY A 17 -11.34 -6.87 7.58
N LEU A 18 -11.96 -6.05 6.72
CA LEU A 18 -11.93 -4.59 6.82
C LEU A 18 -12.74 -4.08 8.01
N GLU A 19 -13.93 -4.65 8.25
CA GLU A 19 -14.77 -4.34 9.40
C GLU A 19 -14.08 -4.69 10.73
N LYS A 20 -13.34 -5.79 10.78
CA LYS A 20 -12.50 -6.17 11.93
C LYS A 20 -11.39 -5.15 12.23
N LYS A 21 -10.99 -4.35 11.24
CA LYS A 21 -10.05 -3.23 11.41
C LYS A 21 -10.76 -1.89 11.63
N HIS A 22 -12.09 -1.91 11.78
CA HIS A 22 -12.94 -0.73 11.88
C HIS A 22 -12.73 0.24 10.69
N PHE A 23 -12.53 -0.30 9.49
CA PHE A 23 -12.47 0.50 8.27
C PHE A 23 -13.88 0.98 7.89
N ASP A 24 -14.09 2.29 7.99
CA ASP A 24 -15.38 2.92 7.70
C ASP A 24 -15.79 2.69 6.23
N GLY A 25 -17.04 2.28 6.02
CA GLY A 25 -17.57 2.08 4.67
C GLY A 25 -16.94 0.90 3.92
N ALA A 26 -16.43 -0.12 4.62
CA ALA A 26 -15.81 -1.31 4.03
C ALA A 26 -16.57 -1.88 2.82
N ARG A 27 -17.87 -2.12 2.96
CA ARG A 27 -18.70 -2.61 1.86
C ARG A 27 -18.76 -1.63 0.68
N GLN A 28 -19.00 -0.35 0.96
CA GLN A 28 -19.07 0.68 -0.08
C GLN A 28 -17.75 0.76 -0.87
N ALA A 29 -16.61 0.77 -0.18
CA ALA A 29 -15.30 0.83 -0.82
C ALA A 29 -15.04 -0.39 -1.73
N ILE A 30 -15.43 -1.59 -1.28
CA ILE A 30 -15.30 -2.80 -2.08
C ILE A 30 -16.26 -2.83 -3.27
N ASP A 31 -17.51 -2.41 -3.08
CA ASP A 31 -18.51 -2.32 -4.15
C ASP A 31 -18.08 -1.31 -5.23
N GLU A 32 -17.47 -0.18 -4.82
CA GLU A 32 -16.91 0.83 -5.72
C GLU A 32 -15.74 0.27 -6.55
N VAL A 33 -14.79 -0.44 -5.92
CA VAL A 33 -13.70 -1.13 -6.64
C VAL A 33 -14.23 -2.10 -7.68
N ILE A 34 -15.26 -2.90 -7.31
CA ILE A 34 -15.89 -3.85 -8.23
C ILE A 34 -16.59 -3.12 -9.39
N ALA A 35 -17.27 -2.01 -9.11
CA ALA A 35 -17.94 -1.20 -10.12
C ALA A 35 -16.94 -0.57 -11.11
N VAL A 36 -15.83 -0.01 -10.62
CA VAL A 36 -14.77 0.57 -11.46
C VAL A 36 -14.07 -0.50 -12.29
N ASP A 37 -13.73 -1.67 -11.72
CA ASP A 37 -13.16 -2.76 -12.52
C ASP A 37 -14.14 -3.28 -13.58
N LYS A 38 -15.44 -3.32 -13.27
CA LYS A 38 -16.47 -3.66 -14.27
C LYS A 38 -16.51 -2.64 -15.40
N ALA A 39 -16.51 -1.34 -15.10
CA ALA A 39 -16.49 -0.28 -16.11
C ALA A 39 -15.23 -0.36 -16.99
N ARG A 40 -14.06 -0.62 -16.37
CA ARG A 40 -12.79 -0.84 -17.06
C ARG A 40 -12.86 -2.03 -18.02
N ARG A 41 -13.37 -3.18 -17.57
CA ARG A 41 -13.53 -4.39 -18.41
C ARG A 41 -14.52 -4.18 -19.54
N GLN A 42 -15.61 -3.45 -19.30
CA GLN A 42 -16.59 -3.08 -20.33
C GLN A 42 -15.95 -2.18 -21.40
N ALA A 43 -15.27 -1.11 -21.00
CA ALA A 43 -14.57 -0.21 -21.92
C ALA A 43 -13.51 -0.96 -22.75
N GLN A 44 -12.75 -1.87 -22.14
CA GLN A 44 -11.81 -2.74 -22.85
C GLN A 44 -12.51 -3.64 -23.87
N THR A 45 -13.62 -4.27 -23.49
CA THR A 45 -14.37 -5.17 -24.39
C THR A 45 -14.95 -4.40 -25.58
N GLU A 46 -15.55 -3.24 -25.34
CA GLU A 46 -16.09 -2.36 -26.38
C GLU A 46 -14.98 -1.84 -27.32
N LEU A 47 -13.81 -1.50 -26.76
CA LEU A 47 -12.65 -1.07 -27.52
C LEU A 47 -12.18 -2.19 -28.46
N ASP A 48 -12.03 -3.42 -27.96
CA ASP A 48 -11.60 -4.56 -28.76
C ASP A 48 -12.59 -4.87 -29.89
N GLN A 49 -13.90 -4.76 -29.62
CA GLN A 49 -14.94 -4.90 -30.62
C GLN A 49 -14.86 -3.80 -31.70
N ASN A 50 -14.68 -2.55 -31.29
CA ASN A 50 -14.55 -1.41 -32.21
C ASN A 50 -13.30 -1.52 -33.09
N LEU A 51 -12.16 -1.90 -32.52
CA LEU A 51 -10.92 -2.13 -33.27
C LEU A 51 -11.07 -3.28 -34.27
N SER A 52 -11.76 -4.35 -33.89
CA SER A 52 -12.06 -5.47 -34.78
C SER A 52 -12.98 -5.05 -35.93
N ASN A 53 -14.04 -4.30 -35.64
CA ASN A 53 -14.98 -3.80 -36.63
C ASN A 53 -14.31 -2.80 -37.61
N ALA A 54 -13.50 -1.88 -37.09
CA ALA A 54 -12.75 -0.94 -37.91
C ALA A 54 -11.80 -1.65 -38.89
N LYS A 55 -11.13 -2.74 -38.47
CA LYS A 55 -10.28 -3.57 -39.35
C LYS A 55 -11.08 -4.25 -40.45
N LYS A 56 -12.26 -4.81 -40.13
CA LYS A 56 -13.15 -5.45 -41.13
C LYS A 56 -13.62 -4.44 -42.18
N LEU A 57 -14.12 -3.29 -41.74
CA LEU A 57 -14.58 -2.23 -42.64
C LEU A 57 -13.43 -1.63 -43.48
N ALA A 58 -12.22 -1.52 -42.91
CA ALA A 58 -11.04 -1.11 -43.66
C ALA A 58 -10.71 -2.07 -44.82
N ALA A 59 -10.85 -3.39 -44.60
CA ALA A 59 -10.69 -4.38 -45.65
C ALA A 59 -11.79 -4.27 -46.73
N GLU A 60 -13.03 -4.02 -46.30
CA GLU A 60 -14.18 -3.83 -47.20
C GLU A 60 -14.03 -2.60 -48.12
N ILE A 61 -13.49 -1.49 -47.62
CA ILE A 61 -13.15 -0.31 -48.44
C ILE A 61 -12.20 -0.70 -49.57
N GLY A 62 -11.18 -1.50 -49.28
CA GLY A 62 -10.24 -2.00 -50.28
C GLY A 62 -10.91 -2.85 -51.37
N MET A 63 -11.94 -3.63 -51.01
CA MET A 63 -12.72 -4.41 -51.97
C MET A 63 -13.66 -3.53 -52.81
N LEU A 64 -14.41 -2.62 -52.19
CA LEU A 64 -15.36 -1.73 -52.86
C LEU A 64 -14.66 -0.80 -53.86
N MET A 65 -13.47 -0.31 -53.51
CA MET A 65 -12.64 0.48 -54.42
C MET A 65 -12.16 -0.33 -55.64
N LYS A 66 -11.80 -1.61 -55.46
CA LYS A 66 -11.48 -2.52 -56.57
C LYS A 66 -12.68 -2.81 -57.47
N GLN A 67 -13.89 -2.83 -56.91
CA GLN A 67 -15.15 -3.04 -57.63
C GLN A 67 -15.68 -1.76 -58.30
N GLY A 68 -15.00 -0.61 -58.17
CA GLY A 68 -15.41 0.66 -58.77
C GLY A 68 -16.55 1.38 -58.03
N LYS A 69 -17.01 0.86 -56.88
CA LYS A 69 -18.11 1.39 -56.09
C LYS A 69 -17.66 2.50 -55.13
N ARG A 70 -17.29 3.65 -55.70
CA ARG A 70 -16.66 4.75 -54.94
C ARG A 70 -17.56 5.36 -53.86
N GLU A 71 -18.84 5.54 -54.13
CA GLU A 71 -19.78 6.12 -53.17
C GLU A 71 -19.98 5.22 -51.94
N GLU A 72 -20.11 3.90 -52.13
CA GLU A 72 -20.19 2.93 -51.04
C GLU A 72 -18.89 2.92 -50.22
N ALA A 73 -17.72 3.02 -50.88
CA ALA A 73 -16.43 3.06 -50.19
C ALA A 73 -16.24 4.33 -49.32
N GLU A 74 -16.69 5.49 -49.79
CA GLU A 74 -16.64 6.74 -48.99
C GLU A 74 -17.59 6.67 -47.78
N ALA A 75 -18.78 6.07 -47.93
CA ALA A 75 -19.68 5.84 -46.79
C ALA A 75 -19.06 4.92 -45.73
N VAL A 76 -18.34 3.87 -46.14
CA VAL A 76 -17.63 2.98 -45.21
C VAL A 76 -16.42 3.70 -44.57
N LYS A 77 -15.69 4.54 -45.32
CA LYS A 77 -14.61 5.38 -44.74
C LYS A 77 -15.11 6.29 -43.64
N ALA A 78 -16.26 6.93 -43.83
CA ALA A 78 -16.89 7.76 -42.80
C ALA A 78 -17.19 6.95 -41.53
N LYS A 79 -17.74 5.73 -41.66
CA LYS A 79 -17.97 4.83 -40.52
C LYS A 79 -16.67 4.43 -39.80
N VAL A 80 -15.59 4.15 -40.55
CA VAL A 80 -14.28 3.86 -39.95
C VAL A 80 -13.73 5.07 -39.20
N ALA A 81 -13.93 6.29 -39.71
CA ALA A 81 -13.52 7.50 -39.01
C ALA A 81 -14.26 7.65 -37.67
N THR A 82 -15.59 7.48 -37.65
CA THR A 82 -16.38 7.49 -36.41
C THR A 82 -15.93 6.42 -35.42
N LEU A 83 -15.65 5.20 -35.88
CA LEU A 83 -15.14 4.13 -35.01
C LEU A 83 -13.78 4.45 -34.38
N LYS A 84 -12.91 5.21 -35.09
CA LYS A 84 -11.64 5.67 -34.53
C LYS A 84 -11.84 6.70 -33.42
N GLU A 85 -12.80 7.61 -33.58
CA GLU A 85 -13.16 8.57 -32.53
C GLU A 85 -13.71 7.85 -31.29
N THR A 86 -14.65 6.92 -31.48
CA THR A 86 -15.17 6.10 -30.36
C THR A 86 -14.08 5.25 -29.70
N SER A 87 -13.13 4.71 -30.48
CA SER A 87 -12.01 3.95 -29.90
C SER A 87 -11.15 4.82 -28.99
N LYS A 88 -10.87 6.07 -29.39
CA LYS A 88 -10.12 7.03 -28.56
C LYS A 88 -10.86 7.37 -27.27
N GLU A 89 -12.18 7.53 -27.33
CA GLU A 89 -13.00 7.75 -26.13
C GLU A 89 -12.97 6.56 -25.18
N LEU A 90 -13.05 5.33 -25.72
CA LEU A 90 -12.99 4.11 -24.93
C LEU A 90 -11.61 3.87 -24.31
N GLU A 91 -10.53 4.20 -25.02
CA GLU A 91 -9.17 4.22 -24.47
C GLU A 91 -9.05 5.16 -23.27
N ASN A 92 -9.52 6.40 -23.41
CA ASN A 92 -9.50 7.37 -22.31
C ASN A 92 -10.36 6.90 -21.11
N LYS A 93 -11.55 6.35 -21.37
CA LYS A 93 -12.42 5.79 -20.32
C LYS A 93 -11.74 4.64 -19.57
N LYS A 94 -11.09 3.74 -20.31
CA LYS A 94 -10.33 2.64 -19.73
C LYS A 94 -9.18 3.15 -18.87
N GLU A 95 -8.37 4.08 -19.38
CA GLU A 95 -7.23 4.64 -18.66
C GLU A 95 -7.68 5.36 -17.39
N SER A 96 -8.74 6.16 -17.45
CA SER A 96 -9.32 6.81 -16.28
C SER A 96 -9.78 5.80 -15.23
N ALA A 97 -10.47 4.73 -15.65
CA ALA A 97 -10.91 3.68 -14.74
C ALA A 97 -9.72 2.90 -14.14
N GLU A 98 -8.61 2.72 -14.88
CA GLU A 98 -7.38 2.10 -14.36
C GLU A 98 -6.70 2.94 -13.28
N GLN A 99 -6.64 4.25 -13.49
CA GLN A 99 -6.10 5.20 -12.51
C GLN A 99 -6.96 5.26 -11.24
N GLU A 100 -8.28 5.37 -11.42
CA GLU A 100 -9.24 5.38 -10.30
C GLU A 100 -9.21 4.06 -9.52
N LEU A 101 -9.15 2.92 -10.21
CA LEU A 101 -9.02 1.62 -9.57
C LEU A 101 -7.76 1.52 -8.72
N THR A 102 -6.63 1.98 -9.24
CA THR A 102 -5.36 2.00 -8.51
C THR A 102 -5.46 2.89 -7.27
N HIS A 103 -6.06 4.07 -7.40
CA HIS A 103 -6.26 5.00 -6.30
C HIS A 103 -7.13 4.38 -5.19
N LEU A 104 -8.28 3.78 -5.53
CA LEU A 104 -9.16 3.11 -4.58
C LEU A 104 -8.45 1.95 -3.87
N LEU A 105 -7.73 1.11 -4.62
CA LEU A 105 -7.00 -0.02 -4.06
C LEU A 105 -5.86 0.39 -3.12
N CYS A 106 -5.23 1.55 -3.34
CA CYS A 106 -4.22 2.12 -2.44
C CYS A 106 -4.81 2.57 -1.09
N GLN A 107 -6.09 2.96 -1.05
CA GLN A 107 -6.76 3.40 0.17
C GLN A 107 -7.26 2.24 1.03
N ILE A 108 -7.42 1.05 0.43
CA ILE A 108 -7.91 -0.13 1.14
C ILE A 108 -6.74 -0.83 1.83
N PRO A 109 -6.76 -0.95 3.17
CA PRO A 109 -5.68 -1.60 3.89
C PRO A 109 -5.69 -3.12 3.65
N ASN A 110 -4.59 -3.78 4.03
CA ASN A 110 -4.58 -5.24 4.04
C ASN A 110 -5.56 -5.80 5.09
N ILE A 111 -6.19 -6.93 4.75
CA ILE A 111 -7.05 -7.67 5.68
C ILE A 111 -6.19 -8.41 6.70
N PRO A 112 -6.58 -8.43 7.98
CA PRO A 112 -5.82 -9.12 9.01
C PRO A 112 -5.94 -10.63 8.82
N TYR A 113 -4.94 -11.37 9.30
CA TYR A 113 -5.03 -12.82 9.41
C TYR A 113 -6.07 -13.20 10.49
N ASP A 114 -6.64 -14.41 10.38
CA ASP A 114 -7.78 -14.83 11.20
C ASP A 114 -7.44 -14.82 12.70
N GLU A 115 -6.19 -15.17 13.06
CA GLU A 115 -5.69 -15.19 14.45
C GLU A 115 -5.46 -13.80 15.07
N VAL A 116 -5.40 -12.74 14.27
CA VAL A 116 -5.20 -11.38 14.80
C VAL A 116 -6.44 -11.01 15.63
N PRO A 117 -6.31 -10.65 16.91
CA PRO A 117 -7.48 -10.28 17.71
C PRO A 117 -8.10 -8.97 17.20
N GLU A 118 -9.41 -8.84 17.38
CA GLU A 118 -10.09 -7.57 17.14
C GLU A 118 -9.76 -6.56 18.26
N GLY A 119 -9.61 -5.29 17.91
CA GLY A 119 -9.27 -4.22 18.84
C GLY A 119 -9.27 -2.85 18.19
N THR A 120 -9.61 -1.83 18.98
CA THR A 120 -9.74 -0.43 18.53
C THR A 120 -8.52 0.42 18.86
N CYS A 121 -7.69 -0.01 19.82
CA CYS A 121 -6.56 0.76 20.33
C CYS A 121 -5.41 -0.15 20.80
N ALA A 122 -4.27 0.47 21.13
CA ALA A 122 -3.06 -0.26 21.54
C ALA A 122 -3.27 -1.07 22.82
N GLU A 123 -4.16 -0.62 23.71
CA GLU A 123 -4.50 -1.27 24.97
C GLU A 123 -5.22 -2.62 24.78
N CYS A 124 -5.84 -2.85 23.60
CA CYS A 124 -6.45 -4.11 23.23
C CYS A 124 -5.44 -5.17 22.77
N ASN A 125 -4.19 -4.78 22.49
CA ASN A 125 -3.17 -5.71 22.02
C ASN A 125 -2.89 -6.78 23.07
N TRP A 126 -2.92 -8.05 22.65
CA TRP A 126 -2.65 -9.18 23.52
C TRP A 126 -1.16 -9.27 23.85
N VAL A 127 -0.85 -9.54 25.11
CA VAL A 127 0.52 -9.87 25.52
C VAL A 127 0.71 -11.38 25.35
N VAL A 128 1.49 -11.76 24.35
CA VAL A 128 1.67 -13.18 23.97
C VAL A 128 2.86 -13.85 24.67
N LYS A 129 3.86 -13.07 25.09
CA LYS A 129 5.05 -13.56 25.77
C LYS A 129 5.69 -12.44 26.59
N SER A 130 6.13 -12.77 27.80
CA SER A 130 6.92 -11.89 28.65
C SER A 130 7.98 -12.68 29.41
N ASN A 131 9.08 -12.02 29.77
CA ASN A 131 10.09 -12.54 30.69
C ASN A 131 9.77 -12.23 32.16
N LEU A 132 8.65 -11.54 32.44
CA LEU A 132 8.27 -11.11 33.79
C LEU A 132 7.20 -12.00 34.43
N LYS A 133 6.25 -12.52 33.63
CA LYS A 133 5.26 -13.51 34.05
C LYS A 133 4.79 -14.34 32.86
N GLU A 134 4.21 -15.52 33.12
CA GLU A 134 3.50 -16.29 32.10
C GLU A 134 2.27 -15.52 31.60
N CYS A 135 2.03 -15.58 30.29
CA CYS A 135 0.95 -14.85 29.63
C CYS A 135 -0.26 -15.75 29.35
N VAL A 136 -1.46 -15.23 29.60
CA VAL A 136 -2.73 -15.89 29.27
C VAL A 136 -3.34 -15.22 28.04
N LEU A 137 -3.25 -15.90 26.90
CA LEU A 137 -3.76 -15.43 25.62
C LEU A 137 -5.25 -15.04 25.72
N GLY A 138 -5.60 -13.86 25.19
CA GLY A 138 -6.95 -13.32 25.23
C GLY A 138 -7.40 -12.73 26.57
N LYS A 139 -6.59 -12.85 27.63
CA LYS A 139 -6.84 -12.18 28.92
C LYS A 139 -5.83 -11.09 29.20
N ASP A 140 -4.54 -11.37 28.98
CA ASP A 140 -3.49 -10.38 29.17
C ASP A 140 -3.42 -9.47 27.94
N THR A 141 -3.66 -8.18 28.15
CA THR A 141 -3.57 -7.13 27.14
C THR A 141 -2.67 -6.01 27.63
N VAL A 142 -2.19 -5.16 26.73
CA VAL A 142 -1.40 -3.98 27.09
C VAL A 142 -2.14 -3.09 28.11
N GLY A 143 -3.46 -2.98 28.01
CA GLY A 143 -4.28 -2.17 28.91
C GLY A 143 -4.42 -2.71 30.34
N ASN A 144 -4.21 -4.01 30.57
CA ASN A 144 -4.28 -4.62 31.90
C ASN A 144 -2.95 -5.24 32.36
N TRP A 145 -1.88 -5.03 31.59
CA TRP A 145 -0.56 -5.56 31.91
C TRP A 145 0.07 -4.81 33.09
N ASP A 146 0.13 -5.49 34.23
CA ASP A 146 0.62 -4.97 35.50
C ASP A 146 2.04 -5.43 35.87
N ALA A 147 2.59 -6.37 35.11
CA ALA A 147 3.93 -6.91 35.34
C ALA A 147 4.99 -6.02 34.67
N ASN A 148 5.41 -4.97 35.37
CA ASN A 148 6.52 -4.11 34.97
C ASN A 148 7.77 -4.40 35.81
N PRO A 149 8.98 -4.29 35.24
CA PRO A 149 10.20 -4.47 36.01
C PRO A 149 10.33 -3.33 37.04
N VAL A 150 10.31 -3.68 38.33
CA VAL A 150 10.55 -2.70 39.40
C VAL A 150 12.06 -2.51 39.53
N VAL A 151 12.54 -1.35 39.11
CA VAL A 151 13.95 -0.96 39.25
C VAL A 151 14.02 0.27 40.14
N GLU A 152 14.24 0.07 41.45
CA GLU A 152 14.23 1.13 42.47
C GLU A 152 15.21 2.28 42.16
N THR A 153 16.26 1.99 41.41
CA THR A 153 17.31 2.93 41.01
C THR A 153 17.00 3.68 39.72
N ALA A 154 16.07 3.21 38.89
CA ALA A 154 15.72 3.81 37.60
C ALA A 154 14.69 4.92 37.76
N LYS A 155 15.09 6.01 38.42
CA LYS A 155 14.19 7.13 38.75
C LYS A 155 14.11 8.23 37.68
N LEU A 156 14.97 8.17 36.68
CA LEU A 156 15.06 9.21 35.65
C LEU A 156 14.67 8.63 34.28
N PRO A 157 13.88 9.36 33.49
CA PRO A 157 13.61 8.97 32.12
C PRO A 157 14.85 9.09 31.25
N HIS A 158 14.85 8.42 30.10
CA HIS A 158 16.03 8.32 29.24
C HIS A 158 16.54 9.68 28.73
N TRP A 159 15.67 10.67 28.50
CA TRP A 159 16.07 12.00 28.03
C TRP A 159 16.85 12.80 29.10
N GLU A 160 16.48 12.66 30.38
CA GLU A 160 17.23 13.27 31.48
C GLU A 160 18.58 12.60 31.69
N LEU A 161 18.63 11.26 31.59
CA LEU A 161 19.90 10.51 31.62
C LEU A 161 20.81 10.94 30.47
N ALA A 162 20.25 11.09 29.26
CA ALA A 162 21.00 11.53 28.10
C ALA A 162 21.61 12.93 28.29
N LYS A 163 20.87 13.87 28.90
CA LYS A 163 21.38 15.21 29.25
C LYS A 163 22.42 15.14 30.37
N LYS A 164 22.13 14.42 31.46
CA LYS A 164 23.00 14.27 32.63
C LYS A 164 24.38 13.74 32.26
N TYR A 165 24.44 12.79 31.33
CA TYR A 165 25.69 12.17 30.88
C TYR A 165 26.23 12.78 29.57
N ASN A 166 25.62 13.85 29.07
CA ASN A 166 26.00 14.54 27.83
C ASN A 166 26.13 13.58 26.63
N LEU A 167 25.15 12.68 26.48
CA LEU A 167 25.10 11.64 25.45
C LEU A 167 24.28 12.05 24.23
N ILE A 168 23.23 12.85 24.44
CA ILE A 168 22.34 13.35 23.40
C ILE A 168 22.02 14.82 23.69
N ASP A 169 22.15 15.67 22.68
CA ASP A 169 21.82 17.08 22.71
C ASP A 169 20.60 17.32 21.81
N PHE A 170 19.43 17.41 22.45
CA PHE A 170 18.16 17.64 21.77
C PHE A 170 18.00 19.09 21.32
N ASP A 171 18.48 20.05 22.13
CA ASP A 171 18.35 21.48 21.85
C ASP A 171 19.17 21.87 20.62
N LEU A 172 20.40 21.37 20.51
CA LEU A 172 21.24 21.54 19.33
C LEU A 172 20.60 20.90 18.09
N GLY A 173 20.00 19.73 18.28
CA GLY A 173 19.26 19.02 17.25
C GLY A 173 18.10 19.84 16.66
N VAL A 174 17.27 20.41 17.54
CA VAL A 174 16.18 21.32 17.14
C VAL A 174 16.72 22.55 16.41
N LYS A 175 17.85 23.10 16.85
CA LYS A 175 18.50 24.24 16.18
C LYS A 175 19.01 23.91 14.77
N ILE A 176 19.49 22.69 14.54
CA ILE A 176 20.05 22.29 13.24
C ILE A 176 18.95 21.91 12.24
N SER A 177 17.92 21.18 12.68
CA SER A 177 16.92 20.58 11.79
C SER A 177 15.47 20.81 12.22
N GLY A 178 15.18 20.76 13.53
CA GLY A 178 13.83 20.91 14.07
C GLY A 178 13.48 19.82 15.09
N ALA A 179 12.22 19.83 15.55
CA ALA A 179 11.74 18.81 16.49
C ALA A 179 11.92 17.39 15.93
N GLY A 180 12.40 16.46 16.77
CA GLY A 180 12.62 15.06 16.39
C GLY A 180 14.02 14.71 15.86
N PHE A 181 14.95 15.67 15.77
CA PHE A 181 16.30 15.43 15.25
C PHE A 181 17.36 15.53 16.35
N PRO A 182 17.68 14.47 17.11
CA PRO A 182 18.68 14.53 18.18
C PRO A 182 20.12 14.55 17.67
N VAL A 183 21.04 15.25 18.38
CA VAL A 183 22.48 15.14 18.16
C VAL A 183 23.11 14.20 19.20
N TYR A 184 23.59 13.03 18.77
CA TYR A 184 24.33 12.11 19.64
C TYR A 184 25.78 12.60 19.85
N ARG A 185 26.30 12.48 21.07
CA ARG A 185 27.63 12.99 21.46
C ARG A 185 28.46 11.92 22.17
N GLY A 186 29.78 11.94 21.94
CA GLY A 186 30.77 11.14 22.66
C GLY A 186 30.37 9.67 22.81
N LYS A 187 30.14 9.22 24.04
CA LYS A 187 29.72 7.83 24.33
C LYS A 187 28.34 7.49 23.75
N GLY A 188 27.42 8.45 23.64
CA GLY A 188 26.10 8.23 23.04
C GLY A 188 26.19 7.94 21.54
N ALA A 189 27.01 8.71 20.81
CA ALA A 189 27.28 8.45 19.39
C ALA A 189 27.99 7.11 19.18
N ARG A 190 28.96 6.77 20.04
CA ARG A 190 29.63 5.46 19.99
C ARG A 190 28.67 4.30 20.25
N LEU A 191 27.76 4.45 21.21
CA LEU A 191 26.75 3.44 21.53
C LEU A 191 25.80 3.22 20.36
N GLN A 192 25.31 4.29 19.73
CA GLN A 192 24.41 4.19 18.58
C GLN A 192 25.04 3.39 17.44
N ARG A 193 26.31 3.67 17.09
CA ARG A 193 27.03 2.90 16.07
C ARG A 193 27.26 1.45 16.50
N ALA A 194 27.70 1.23 17.74
CA ALA A 194 27.94 -0.11 18.26
C ALA A 194 26.68 -1.00 18.24
N LEU A 195 25.49 -0.41 18.46
CA LEU A 195 24.23 -1.13 18.35
C LEU A 195 23.91 -1.51 16.90
N ILE A 196 24.18 -0.62 15.93
CA ILE A 196 24.05 -0.94 14.50
C ILE A 196 24.96 -2.13 14.16
N ASP A 197 26.25 -2.01 14.47
CA ASP A 197 27.24 -3.04 14.16
C ASP A 197 26.84 -4.40 14.79
N PHE A 198 26.42 -4.38 16.06
CA PHE A 198 25.96 -5.58 16.76
C PHE A 198 24.77 -6.25 16.04
N PHE A 199 23.75 -5.50 15.65
CA PHE A 199 22.58 -6.10 14.98
C PHE A 199 22.88 -6.57 13.56
N LEU A 200 23.79 -5.91 12.83
CA LEU A 200 24.27 -6.38 11.53
C LEU A 200 25.00 -7.72 11.66
N ASP A 201 25.93 -7.82 12.62
CA ASP A 201 26.66 -9.07 12.89
C ASP A 201 25.72 -10.23 13.28
N GLU A 202 24.74 -9.98 14.14
CA GLU A 202 23.76 -11.01 14.56
C GLU A 202 22.84 -11.44 13.40
N ALA A 203 22.44 -10.51 12.54
CA ALA A 203 21.67 -10.81 11.33
C ALA A 203 22.51 -11.66 10.35
N GLN A 204 23.78 -11.31 10.13
CA GLN A 204 24.68 -12.08 9.28
C GLN A 204 24.87 -13.50 9.81
N LYS A 205 25.07 -13.68 11.13
CA LYS A 205 25.13 -15.02 11.77
C LYS A 205 23.86 -15.83 11.57
N SER A 206 22.72 -15.15 11.48
CA SER A 206 21.40 -15.76 11.23
C SER A 206 21.15 -16.04 9.74
N GLY A 207 22.12 -15.74 8.86
CA GLY A 207 22.08 -16.05 7.43
C GLY A 207 21.47 -14.96 6.55
N TYR A 208 21.28 -13.74 7.07
CA TYR A 208 20.83 -12.61 6.27
C TYR A 208 21.97 -12.03 5.44
N GLU A 209 21.67 -11.59 4.21
CA GLU A 209 22.58 -10.79 3.39
C GLU A 209 22.54 -9.33 3.83
N GLU A 210 23.69 -8.74 4.11
CA GLU A 210 23.79 -7.33 4.46
C GLU A 210 23.68 -6.45 3.19
N ILE A 211 22.77 -5.48 3.21
CA ILE A 211 22.49 -4.59 2.09
C ILE A 211 22.53 -3.13 2.58
N MET A 212 23.23 -2.27 1.84
CA MET A 212 23.23 -0.82 2.04
C MET A 212 22.38 -0.14 0.95
N PRO A 213 21.09 0.13 1.19
CA PRO A 213 20.22 0.74 0.19
C PRO A 213 20.41 2.26 0.09
N PRO A 214 19.96 2.90 -1.00
CA PRO A 214 19.83 4.36 -1.06
C PRO A 214 18.91 4.88 0.06
N THR A 215 19.30 5.97 0.70
CA THR A 215 18.50 6.62 1.77
C THR A 215 17.40 7.54 1.26
N VAL A 216 17.47 7.92 -0.03
CA VAL A 216 16.44 8.68 -0.73
C VAL A 216 15.90 7.82 -1.86
N VAL A 217 14.59 7.65 -1.91
CA VAL A 217 13.91 6.75 -2.84
C VAL A 217 12.95 7.51 -3.76
N ASN A 218 12.64 6.93 -4.91
CA ASN A 218 11.62 7.48 -5.82
C ASN A 218 10.21 7.24 -5.25
N ALA A 219 9.23 8.00 -5.76
CA ALA A 219 7.84 7.91 -5.31
C ALA A 219 7.26 6.49 -5.46
N ALA A 220 7.59 5.79 -6.55
CA ALA A 220 7.10 4.43 -6.80
C ALA A 220 7.52 3.44 -5.70
N SER A 221 8.72 3.59 -5.15
CA SER A 221 9.20 2.75 -4.03
C SER A 221 8.40 3.02 -2.77
N GLY A 222 8.08 4.29 -2.47
CA GLY A 222 7.24 4.68 -1.35
C GLY A 222 5.81 4.14 -1.49
N TYR A 223 5.18 4.29 -2.67
CA TYR A 223 3.87 3.71 -2.95
C TYR A 223 3.83 2.19 -2.78
N GLY A 224 4.92 1.50 -3.14
CA GLY A 224 5.01 0.04 -3.03
C GLY A 224 5.03 -0.50 -1.60
N THR A 225 5.52 0.28 -0.64
CA THR A 225 5.70 -0.14 0.76
C THR A 225 4.56 0.26 1.69
N GLY A 226 3.59 1.04 1.19
CA GLY A 226 2.47 1.57 1.97
C GLY A 226 2.76 2.93 2.59
#